data_AF-A0A2I1GWA4-F1
#
_entry.id   AF-A0A2I1GWA4-F1
#
_cell.length_a   1.000
_cell.length_b   1.000
_cell.length_c   1.000
_cell.angle_alpha   90.00
_cell.angle_beta   90.00
_cell.angle_gamma   90.00
#
_symmetry.space_group_name_H-M   'P 1'
#
loop_
_entity.id
_entity.type
_entity.pdbx_description
1 polymer ?
#
loop_
_entity_poly.entity_id
_entity_poly.type
_entity_poly.pdbx_seq_one_letter_code
_entity_poly.pdbx_strand_id
1 'polypeptide(L)'
;MELTLFFKMLHRKIKNYILQEKKGMHYIVDFRGIFISYDIGWPGSVHYAKVYHHSSFYSNRSLLIKENDFLIGDSVYPLSPFLIKPYRKPNNE
;
A
#
# COMPACT_ATOMS: atom_id res chain seq x y z
N MET A 1 -6.41 -22.34 0.98
CA MET A 1 -5.46 -22.48 2.10
C MET A 1 -4.03 -22.03 1.75
N GLU A 2 -3.69 -21.83 0.47
CA GLU A 2 -2.30 -21.48 0.07
C GLU A 2 -1.98 -19.97 0.00
N LEU A 3 -2.93 -19.08 -0.33
CA LEU A 3 -2.63 -17.63 -0.43
C LEU A 3 -2.21 -17.02 0.93
N THR A 4 -2.86 -17.41 2.03
CA THR A 4 -2.53 -16.91 3.36
C THR A 4 -1.14 -17.35 3.82
N LEU A 5 -0.68 -18.53 3.38
CA LEU A 5 0.64 -19.07 3.71
C LEU A 5 1.73 -18.37 2.89
N PHE A 6 1.49 -18.09 1.61
CA PHE A 6 2.40 -17.32 0.76
C PHE A 6 2.57 -15.90 1.27
N PHE A 7 1.47 -15.20 1.61
CA PHE A 7 1.53 -13.88 2.24
C PHE A 7 2.27 -13.92 3.58
N LYS A 8 2.03 -14.93 4.43
CA LYS A 8 2.75 -15.08 5.72
C LYS A 8 4.24 -15.41 5.55
N MET A 9 4.61 -16.26 4.59
CA MET A 9 6.01 -16.64 4.33
C MET A 9 6.80 -15.50 3.66
N LEU A 10 6.21 -14.84 2.66
CA LEU A 10 6.80 -13.67 2.01
C LEU A 10 6.95 -12.54 3.04
N HIS A 11 5.91 -12.30 3.85
CA HIS A 11 5.96 -11.35 4.96
C HIS A 11 7.07 -11.69 5.96
N ARG A 12 7.38 -12.97 6.25
CA ARG A 12 8.42 -13.32 7.23
C ARG A 12 9.84 -13.06 6.70
N LYS A 13 10.15 -13.44 5.46
CA LYS A 13 11.48 -13.18 4.86
C LYS A 13 11.69 -11.69 4.62
N ILE A 14 10.68 -11.00 4.08
CA ILE A 14 10.74 -9.56 3.82
C ILE A 14 10.77 -8.76 5.13
N LYS A 15 9.99 -9.13 6.17
CA LYS A 15 10.07 -8.49 7.49
C LYS A 15 11.49 -8.54 8.06
N ASN A 16 12.16 -9.68 7.97
CA ASN A 16 13.49 -9.80 8.56
C ASN A 16 14.51 -8.88 7.89
N TYR A 17 14.45 -8.75 6.55
CA TYR A 17 15.29 -7.81 5.82
C TYR A 17 14.97 -6.35 6.17
N ILE A 18 13.67 -6.00 6.23
CA ILE A 18 13.17 -4.66 6.56
C ILE A 18 13.51 -4.24 7.98
N LEU A 19 13.29 -5.14 8.96
CA LEU A 19 13.50 -4.88 10.38
C LEU A 19 14.99 -4.74 10.73
N GLN A 20 15.87 -5.53 10.09
CA GLN A 20 17.30 -5.43 10.32
C GLN A 20 17.89 -4.09 9.83
N GLU A 21 17.40 -3.57 8.70
CA GLU A 21 17.90 -2.32 8.12
C GLU A 21 17.09 -1.07 8.48
N LYS A 22 16.06 -1.19 9.35
CA LYS A 22 15.11 -0.11 9.66
C LYS A 22 14.53 0.56 8.41
N LYS A 23 14.35 -0.21 7.34
CA LYS A 23 13.76 0.27 6.10
C LYS A 23 12.24 0.17 6.19
N GLY A 24 11.53 1.01 5.46
CA GLY A 24 10.09 0.97 5.26
C GLY A 24 9.76 0.27 3.94
N MET A 25 8.56 -0.28 3.87
CA MET A 25 8.00 -0.85 2.65
C MET A 25 6.57 -0.39 2.47
N HIS A 26 6.23 0.00 1.26
CA HIS A 26 4.88 0.26 0.79
C HIS A 26 4.60 -0.68 -0.38
N TYR A 27 3.37 -1.18 -0.49
CA TYR A 27 2.97 -2.03 -1.60
C TYR A 27 1.50 -1.81 -1.93
N ILE A 28 1.17 -2.04 -3.19
CA ILE A 28 -0.17 -1.96 -3.73
C ILE A 28 -0.49 -3.32 -4.33
N VAL A 29 -1.68 -3.81 -3.99
CA VAL A 29 -2.21 -5.08 -4.48
C VAL A 29 -3.51 -4.86 -5.24
N ASP A 30 -3.79 -5.74 -6.18
CA ASP A 30 -5.12 -5.82 -6.81
C ASP A 30 -6.14 -6.53 -5.90
N PHE A 31 -7.39 -6.63 -6.36
CA PHE A 31 -8.47 -7.30 -5.63
C PHE A 31 -8.26 -8.82 -5.42
N ARG A 32 -7.32 -9.43 -6.15
CA ARG A 32 -6.93 -10.84 -6.01
C ARG A 32 -5.78 -11.03 -5.02
N GLY A 33 -5.25 -9.94 -4.46
CA GLY A 33 -4.08 -9.95 -3.59
C GLY A 33 -2.77 -10.12 -4.36
N ILE A 34 -2.72 -9.81 -5.66
CA ILE A 34 -1.49 -9.84 -6.45
C ILE A 34 -0.80 -8.49 -6.31
N PHE A 35 0.49 -8.49 -6.01
CA PHE A 35 1.30 -7.27 -5.97
C PHE A 35 1.40 -6.65 -7.37
N ILE A 36 0.99 -5.40 -7.49
CA ILE A 36 1.08 -4.63 -8.74
C ILE A 36 2.11 -3.49 -8.65
N SER A 37 2.48 -3.09 -7.44
CA SER A 37 3.54 -2.11 -7.19
C SER A 37 4.12 -2.28 -5.78
N TYR A 38 5.40 -1.98 -5.61
CA TYR A 38 6.07 -1.96 -4.31
C TYR A 38 7.18 -0.90 -4.29
N ASP A 39 7.37 -0.27 -3.14
CA ASP A 39 8.46 0.64 -2.83
C ASP A 39 9.16 0.14 -1.56
N ILE A 40 10.45 -0.14 -1.68
CA ILE A 40 11.31 -0.61 -0.58
C ILE A 40 12.51 0.31 -0.43
N GLY A 41 13.08 0.38 0.77
CA GLY A 41 14.34 1.09 1.01
C GLY A 41 14.21 2.52 1.53
N TRP A 42 12.98 3.00 1.74
CA TRP A 42 12.75 4.24 2.48
C TRP A 42 13.17 4.08 3.94
N PRO A 43 13.61 5.13 4.65
CA PRO A 43 13.76 5.06 6.10
C PRO A 43 12.43 4.68 6.77
N GLY A 44 12.46 3.81 7.79
CA GLY A 44 11.25 3.32 8.47
C GLY A 44 10.41 4.40 9.17
N SER A 45 10.97 5.61 9.37
CA SER A 45 10.27 6.79 9.89
C SER A 45 9.46 7.56 8.83
N VAL A 46 9.66 7.26 7.55
CA VAL A 46 8.96 7.94 6.47
C VAL A 46 7.51 7.46 6.42
N HIS A 47 6.58 8.40 6.45
CA HIS A 47 5.16 8.11 6.37
C HIS A 47 4.80 7.48 5.01
N TYR A 48 3.92 6.48 5.02
CA TYR A 48 3.47 5.80 3.81
C TYR A 48 2.88 6.74 2.76
N ALA A 49 2.20 7.83 3.17
CA ALA A 49 1.70 8.84 2.25
C ALA A 49 2.82 9.53 1.45
N LYS A 50 3.99 9.78 2.09
CA LYS A 50 5.16 10.37 1.43
C LYS A 50 5.84 9.37 0.50
N VAL A 51 5.90 8.09 0.88
CA VAL A 51 6.40 7.03 0.00
C VAL A 51 5.51 6.90 -1.24
N TYR A 52 4.19 6.80 -1.03
CA TYR A 52 3.21 6.73 -2.10
C TYR A 52 3.33 7.90 -3.08
N HIS A 53 3.45 9.14 -2.59
CA HIS A 53 3.58 10.30 -3.47
C HIS A 53 4.83 10.28 -4.37
N HIS A 54 5.89 9.62 -3.92
CA HIS A 54 7.13 9.44 -4.70
C HIS A 54 7.20 8.10 -5.46
N SER A 55 6.17 7.26 -5.37
CA SER A 55 6.14 5.96 -6.02
C SER A 55 5.97 6.07 -7.53
N SER A 56 6.49 5.08 -8.25
CA SER A 56 6.24 4.94 -9.69
C SER A 56 4.74 4.75 -9.99
N PHE A 57 4.00 4.13 -9.08
CA PHE A 57 2.55 3.98 -9.18
C PHE A 57 1.86 5.35 -9.20
N TYR A 58 2.22 6.24 -8.28
CA TYR A 58 1.60 7.56 -8.21
C TYR A 58 1.87 8.37 -9.48
N SER A 59 3.08 8.32 -10.03
CA SER A 59 3.41 8.97 -11.30
C SER A 59 2.60 8.42 -12.48
N ASN A 60 2.32 7.11 -12.49
CA ASN A 60 1.60 6.44 -13.58
C ASN A 60 0.10 6.21 -13.27
N ARG A 61 -0.42 6.79 -12.20
CA ARG A 61 -1.77 6.49 -11.68
C ARG A 61 -2.88 6.63 -12.71
N SER A 62 -2.81 7.62 -13.62
CA SER A 62 -3.82 7.84 -14.66
C SER A 62 -3.85 6.75 -15.73
N LEU A 63 -2.75 6.01 -15.90
CA LEU A 63 -2.66 4.87 -16.81
C LEU A 63 -3.05 3.56 -16.11
N LEU A 64 -2.77 3.46 -14.81
CA LEU A 64 -2.95 2.25 -14.00
C LEU A 64 -4.35 2.15 -13.39
N ILE A 65 -4.98 3.29 -13.08
CA ILE A 65 -6.32 3.38 -12.50
C ILE A 65 -7.27 3.85 -13.59
N LYS A 66 -8.16 2.95 -14.02
CA LYS A 66 -9.21 3.25 -14.99
C LYS A 66 -10.45 3.80 -14.29
N GLU A 67 -11.43 4.29 -15.05
CA GLU A 67 -12.63 4.98 -14.52
C GLU A 67 -13.40 4.22 -13.44
N ASN A 68 -13.34 2.89 -13.44
CA ASN A 68 -14.03 2.03 -12.47
C ASN A 68 -13.09 1.38 -11.45
N ASP A 69 -11.81 1.77 -11.43
CA ASP A 69 -10.84 1.27 -10.47
C ASP A 69 -10.77 2.21 -9.26
N PHE A 70 -10.76 1.62 -8.08
CA PHE A 70 -10.62 2.35 -6.82
C PHE A 70 -9.46 1.82 -6.01
N LEU A 71 -8.65 2.73 -5.50
CA LEU A 71 -7.65 2.44 -4.49
C LEU A 71 -8.31 2.56 -3.12
N ILE A 72 -8.04 1.60 -2.23
CA ILE A 72 -8.45 1.67 -0.83
C ILE A 72 -7.19 1.97 -0.02
N GLY A 73 -7.21 3.04 0.78
CA GLY A 73 -6.05 3.46 1.54
C GLY A 73 -6.40 4.20 2.81
N ASP A 74 -5.39 4.43 3.66
CA ASP A 74 -5.52 5.16 4.91
C ASP A 74 -6.00 6.61 4.71
N SER A 75 -6.64 7.13 5.76
CA SER A 75 -7.07 8.52 5.87
C SER A 75 -5.96 9.57 5.67
N VAL A 76 -4.69 9.20 5.88
CA VAL A 76 -3.52 10.09 5.74
C VAL A 76 -3.08 10.33 4.30
N TYR A 77 -3.54 9.54 3.33
CA TYR A 77 -3.25 9.79 1.92
C TYR A 77 -3.98 11.05 1.42
N PRO A 78 -3.50 11.74 0.37
CA PRO A 78 -4.19 12.90 -0.19
C PRO A 78 -5.58 12.53 -0.74
N LEU A 79 -6.49 13.51 -0.84
CA LEU A 79 -7.78 13.29 -1.51
C LEU A 79 -7.56 13.08 -3.01
N SER A 80 -8.20 12.06 -3.59
CA SER A 80 -8.23 11.86 -5.04
C SER A 80 -9.55 11.23 -5.49
N PRO A 81 -9.95 11.37 -6.76
CA PRO A 81 -11.22 10.83 -7.28
C PRO A 81 -11.35 9.31 -7.19
N PHE A 82 -10.21 8.62 -7.14
CA PHE A 82 -10.13 7.16 -7.15
C PHE A 82 -9.70 6.56 -5.81
N LEU A 83 -9.45 7.37 -4.77
CA LEU A 83 -9.01 6.88 -3.46
C LEU A 83 -10.15 6.91 -2.44
N ILE A 84 -10.60 5.72 -2.07
CA ILE A 84 -11.58 5.52 -0.99
C ILE A 84 -10.83 5.46 0.33
N LYS A 85 -11.22 6.33 1.26
CA LYS A 85 -10.67 6.39 2.62
C LYS A 85 -11.65 5.77 3.61
N PRO A 86 -11.16 5.11 4.67
CA PRO A 86 -12.03 4.65 5.75
C PRO A 86 -12.74 5.83 6.40
N TYR A 87 -14.01 5.62 6.73
CA TYR A 87 -14.83 6.62 7.40
C TYR A 87 -14.28 6.89 8.81
N ARG A 88 -13.93 8.15 9.11
CA ARG A 88 -13.18 8.52 10.32
C ARG A 88 -13.98 8.38 11.63
N LYS A 89 -15.30 8.19 11.56
CA LYS A 89 -16.19 8.09 12.74
C LYS A 89 -17.32 7.11 12.46
N PRO A 90 -17.14 5.78 12.60
CA PRO A 90 -18.30 4.90 12.64
C PRO A 90 -19.24 5.43 13.74
N ASN A 91 -20.51 5.65 13.43
CA ASN A 91 -21.47 5.98 14.47
C ASN A 91 -21.42 4.82 15.48
N ASN A 92 -21.13 5.12 16.74
CA ASN A 92 -21.32 4.16 17.81
C ASN A 92 -22.84 4.06 18.00
N GLU A 93 -23.48 3.17 17.25
CA GLU A 93 -24.81 2.66 17.63
C GLU A 93 -24.66 1.72 18.84
#